data_AF-A0A0X8HR49-F1
#
_entry.id   AF-A0A0X8HR49-F1
#
_cell.length_a   1.000
_cell.length_b   1.000
_cell.length_c   1.000
_cell.angle_alpha   90.00
_cell.angle_beta   90.00
_cell.angle_gamma   90.00
#
_symmetry.space_group_name_H-M   'P 1'
#
loop_
_entity.id
_entity.type
_entity.pdbx_description
1 polymer ?
#
loop_
_entity_poly.entity_id
_entity_poly.type
_entity_poly.pdbx_seq_one_letter_code
_entity_poly.pdbx_strand_id
1 'polypeptide(L)'
;MDNYKDNVVLLLLQMLLYRQQELKNKDKALDYEKLLEEPIVDEEVLERFTSHKLVKLYNPYLCTIRLWELKKTVREIFSKGLEDKSIAKLNLVTLANQYYKRRMNELQFKEIPRLKELIASGMAVYEAHVTG
;
A
#
# COMPACT_ATOMS: atom_id res chain seq x y z
N MET A 1 10.83 12.46 -4.19
CA MET A 1 10.92 10.98 -4.22
C MET A 1 9.62 10.48 -4.80
N ASP A 2 9.68 10.08 -6.07
CA ASP A 2 8.51 9.85 -6.91
C ASP A 2 7.71 8.62 -6.49
N ASN A 3 6.40 8.84 -6.41
CA ASN A 3 5.27 7.91 -6.51
C ASN A 3 5.56 6.44 -6.13
N TYR A 4 5.60 6.14 -4.83
CA TYR A 4 5.41 4.76 -4.37
C TYR A 4 4.13 4.22 -5.03
N LYS A 5 4.21 3.10 -5.75
CA LYS A 5 3.00 2.46 -6.27
C LYS A 5 2.02 2.28 -5.11
N ASP A 6 0.75 2.58 -5.35
CA ASP A 6 -0.31 2.50 -4.33
C ASP A 6 -0.29 1.16 -3.60
N ASN A 7 0.07 0.06 -4.28
CA ASN A 7 0.25 -1.26 -3.69
C ASN A 7 1.27 -1.33 -2.55
N VAL A 8 2.39 -0.61 -2.67
CA VAL A 8 3.46 -0.58 -1.64
C VAL A 8 3.02 0.25 -0.45
N VAL A 9 2.32 1.37 -0.70
CA VAL A 9 1.76 2.20 0.37
C VAL A 9 0.66 1.45 1.11
N LEU A 10 -0.24 0.79 0.38
CA LEU A 10 -1.28 -0.06 0.94
C LEU A 10 -0.71 -1.15 1.84
N LEU A 11 0.32 -1.85 1.35
CA LEU A 11 1.01 -2.87 2.13
C LEU A 11 1.56 -2.31 3.44
N LEU A 12 2.22 -1.15 3.37
CA LEU A 12 2.77 -0.50 4.57
C LEU A 12 1.65 -0.12 5.56
N LEU A 13 0.56 0.46 5.09
CA LEU A 13 -0.59 0.82 5.93
C LEU A 13 -1.24 -0.42 6.57
N GLN A 14 -1.38 -1.52 5.82
CA GLN A 14 -1.87 -2.79 6.35
C GLN A 14 -0.95 -3.36 7.44
N MET A 15 0.36 -3.36 7.19
CA MET A 15 1.36 -3.83 8.17
C MET A 15 1.33 -3.00 9.45
N LEU A 16 1.22 -1.67 9.31
CA LEU A 16 1.09 -0.77 10.46
C LEU A 16 -0.18 -1.03 11.25
N LEU A 17 -1.32 -1.17 10.57
CA LEU A 17 -2.60 -1.47 11.21
C LEU A 17 -2.53 -2.75 12.02
N TYR A 18 -2.01 -3.82 11.42
CA TYR A 18 -1.84 -5.10 12.09
C TYR A 18 -0.89 -4.98 13.30
N ARG A 19 0.21 -4.22 13.14
CA ARG A 19 1.13 -3.95 14.26
C ARG A 19 0.43 -3.24 15.42
N GLN A 20 -0.41 -2.24 15.15
CA GLN A 20 -1.10 -1.51 16.22
C GLN A 20 -2.08 -2.41 16.97
N GLN A 21 -2.74 -3.34 16.27
CA GLN A 21 -3.62 -4.35 16.88
C GLN A 21 -2.84 -5.31 17.77
N GLU A 22 -1.69 -5.81 17.31
CA GLU A 22 -0.80 -6.65 18.13
C GLU A 22 -0.37 -5.93 19.40
N LEU A 23 0.05 -4.66 19.29
CA LEU A 23 0.51 -3.85 20.42
C LEU A 23 -0.61 -3.64 21.44
N LYS A 24 -1.81 -3.24 21.00
CA LYS A 24 -2.98 -3.10 21.89
C LYS A 24 -3.40 -4.41 22.54
N ASN A 25 -3.23 -5.53 21.83
CA ASN A 25 -3.56 -6.84 22.39
C ASN A 25 -2.57 -7.28 23.46
N LYS A 26 -1.28 -6.99 23.27
CA LYS A 26 -0.21 -7.27 24.24
C LYS A 26 -0.26 -6.33 25.45
N ASP A 27 -0.54 -5.05 25.24
CA ASP A 27 -0.63 -4.04 26.28
C ASP A 27 -1.98 -3.32 26.25
N LYS A 28 -2.82 -3.62 27.25
CA LYS A 28 -4.16 -3.05 27.37
C LYS A 28 -4.15 -1.58 27.79
N ALA A 29 -3.04 -1.05 28.32
CA ALA A 29 -2.90 0.34 28.70
C ALA A 29 -2.77 1.28 27.48
N LEU A 30 -2.32 0.77 26.33
CA LEU A 30 -2.21 1.55 25.10
C LEU A 30 -3.59 1.99 24.60
N ASP A 31 -3.70 3.21 24.09
CA ASP A 31 -4.94 3.71 23.46
C ASP A 31 -4.95 3.38 21.97
N TYR A 32 -5.85 2.50 21.55
CA TYR A 32 -5.92 2.04 20.16
C TYR A 32 -6.29 3.16 19.20
N GLU A 33 -7.17 4.08 19.59
CA GLU A 33 -7.57 5.19 18.72
C GLU A 33 -6.39 6.10 18.44
N LYS A 34 -5.58 6.39 19.47
CA LYS A 34 -4.32 7.14 19.30
C LYS A 34 -3.31 6.38 18.45
N LEU A 35 -3.18 5.06 18.62
CA LEU A 35 -2.29 4.26 17.77
C LEU A 35 -2.69 4.29 16.28
N LEU A 36 -3.98 4.47 15.97
CA LEU A 36 -4.42 4.63 14.58
C LEU A 36 -4.08 6.00 14.00
N GLU A 37 -4.02 7.04 14.84
CA GLU A 37 -3.65 8.41 14.44
C GLU A 37 -2.13 8.58 14.35
N GLU A 38 -1.41 8.06 15.33
CA GLU A 38 0.05 8.14 15.48
C GLU A 38 0.62 6.72 15.62
N PRO A 39 0.75 5.99 14.50
CA PRO A 39 1.14 4.59 14.54
C PRO A 39 2.59 4.42 14.97
N ILE A 40 2.81 3.43 15.83
CA ILE A 40 4.16 3.00 16.20
C ILE A 40 4.79 2.30 15.01
N VAL A 41 5.92 2.84 14.56
CA VAL A 41 6.79 2.25 13.54
C VAL A 41 8.06 1.78 14.25
N ASP A 42 8.23 0.46 14.37
CA ASP A 42 9.33 -0.18 15.07
C ASP A 42 10.08 -1.16 14.13
N GLU A 43 11.07 -1.85 14.67
CA GLU A 43 11.90 -2.77 13.88
C GLU A 43 11.15 -3.97 13.35
N GLU A 44 10.06 -4.36 14.02
CA GLU A 44 9.22 -5.46 13.53
C GLU A 44 8.47 -5.04 12.25
N VAL A 45 7.99 -3.79 12.18
CA VAL A 45 7.41 -3.25 10.94
C VAL A 45 8.48 -3.14 9.85
N LEU A 46 9.68 -2.66 10.19
CA LEU A 46 10.79 -2.54 9.23
C LEU A 46 11.17 -3.88 8.63
N GLU A 47 11.39 -4.90 9.46
CA GLU A 47 11.77 -6.24 9.03
C GLU A 47 10.70 -6.85 8.13
N ARG A 48 9.43 -6.80 8.54
CA ARG A 48 8.30 -7.30 7.77
C ARG A 48 8.17 -6.58 6.42
N PHE A 49 8.36 -5.26 6.41
CA PHE A 49 8.24 -4.45 5.19
C PHE A 49 9.38 -4.71 4.20
N THR A 50 10.63 -4.60 4.67
CA THR A 50 11.84 -4.75 3.84
C THR A 50 12.02 -6.15 3.27
N SER A 51 11.55 -7.18 3.97
CA SER A 51 11.62 -8.57 3.52
C SER A 51 10.48 -8.98 2.56
N HIS A 52 9.42 -8.16 2.44
CA HIS A 52 8.20 -8.54 1.74
C HIS A 52 8.38 -8.67 0.22
N LYS A 53 7.77 -9.71 -0.38
CA LYS A 53 7.87 -10.01 -1.82
C LYS A 53 7.37 -8.88 -2.72
N LEU A 54 6.25 -8.22 -2.36
CA LEU A 54 5.73 -7.10 -3.14
C LEU A 54 6.68 -5.89 -3.14
N VAL A 55 7.37 -5.64 -2.02
CA VAL A 55 8.34 -4.56 -1.93
C VAL A 55 9.53 -4.87 -2.85
N LYS A 56 10.05 -6.10 -2.79
CA LYS A 56 11.09 -6.59 -3.70
C LYS A 56 10.70 -6.48 -5.17
N LEU A 57 9.44 -6.77 -5.52
CA LEU A 57 8.97 -6.74 -6.90
C LEU A 57 8.80 -5.31 -7.43
N TYR A 58 8.21 -4.43 -6.64
CA TYR A 58 7.79 -3.10 -7.12
C TYR A 58 8.79 -1.98 -6.80
N ASN A 59 9.58 -2.12 -5.74
CA ASN A 59 10.62 -1.15 -5.38
C ASN A 59 11.72 -1.80 -4.52
N PRO A 60 12.68 -2.51 -5.13
CA PRO A 60 13.76 -3.19 -4.41
C PRO A 60 14.61 -2.28 -3.50
N TYR A 61 14.73 -0.99 -3.82
CA TYR A 61 15.47 -0.04 -2.99
C TYR A 61 14.88 0.11 -1.58
N LEU A 62 13.57 -0.13 -1.43
CA LEU A 62 12.91 -0.11 -0.13
C LEU A 62 13.30 -1.30 0.76
N CYS A 63 13.97 -2.32 0.23
CA CYS A 63 14.45 -3.45 1.02
C CYS A 63 15.70 -3.12 1.86
N THR A 64 16.38 -2.01 1.58
CA THR A 64 17.64 -1.64 2.23
C THR A 64 17.53 -0.39 3.10
N ILE A 65 16.31 0.11 3.32
CA ILE A 65 16.07 1.32 4.12
C ILE A 65 16.22 1.04 5.61
N ARG A 66 16.55 2.08 6.36
CA ARG A 66 16.63 2.05 7.82
C ARG A 66 15.32 2.48 8.46
N LEU A 67 15.14 2.18 9.76
CA LEU A 67 13.92 2.53 10.50
C LEU A 67 13.52 4.00 10.38
N TRP A 68 14.50 4.90 10.47
CA TRP A 68 14.24 6.34 10.39
C TRP A 68 13.68 6.75 9.02
N GLU A 69 14.10 6.07 7.94
CA GLU A 69 13.61 6.29 6.58
C GLU A 69 12.17 5.79 6.48
N LEU A 70 11.88 4.62 7.02
CA LEU A 70 10.51 4.10 7.09
C LEU A 70 9.59 5.03 7.90
N LYS A 71 10.04 5.49 9.07
CA LYS A 71 9.33 6.51 9.88
C LYS A 71 9.09 7.80 9.11
N LYS A 72 10.04 8.21 8.27
CA LYS A 72 9.88 9.38 7.40
C LYS A 72 8.83 9.11 6.33
N THR A 73 8.87 7.96 5.66
CA THR A 73 7.88 7.54 4.67
C THR A 73 6.46 7.51 5.25
N VAL A 74 6.28 6.96 6.45
CA VAL A 74 4.96 6.94 7.14
C VAL A 74 4.48 8.36 7.42
N ARG A 75 5.35 9.23 7.93
CA ARG A 75 5.02 10.65 8.15
C ARG A 75 4.63 11.36 6.85
N GLU A 76 5.34 11.11 5.76
CA GLU A 76 5.01 11.66 4.44
C GLU A 76 3.66 11.16 3.92
N ILE A 77 3.31 9.90 4.16
CA ILE A 77 2.00 9.35 3.79
C ILE A 77 0.89 10.05 4.58
N PHE A 78 1.05 10.21 5.90
CA PHE A 78 0.09 10.92 6.74
C PHE A 78 -0.01 12.40 6.40
N SER A 79 1.11 13.07 6.09
CA SER A 79 1.11 14.50 5.75
C SER A 79 0.38 14.81 4.43
N LYS A 80 0.29 13.86 3.50
CA LYS A 80 -0.56 14.00 2.30
C LYS A 80 -2.04 14.08 2.67
N GLY A 81 -2.43 13.48 3.80
CA GLY A 81 -3.78 13.50 4.32
C GLY A 81 -4.81 12.82 3.42
N LEU A 82 -6.08 13.14 3.68
CA LEU A 82 -7.21 12.66 2.90
C LEU A 82 -7.56 13.65 1.78
N GLU A 83 -7.88 13.13 0.61
CA GLU A 83 -8.47 13.84 -0.52
C GLU A 83 -9.89 14.29 -0.17
N ASP A 84 -10.67 13.38 0.39
CA ASP A 84 -12.03 13.66 0.84
C ASP A 84 -11.99 14.38 2.20
N LYS A 85 -12.22 15.70 2.16
CA LYS A 85 -12.26 16.55 3.36
C LYS A 85 -13.50 16.36 4.22
N SER A 86 -14.51 15.61 3.75
CA SER A 86 -15.68 15.28 4.56
C SER A 86 -15.38 14.21 5.62
N ILE A 87 -14.28 13.47 5.47
CA ILE A 87 -13.85 12.48 6.46
C ILE A 87 -13.31 13.21 7.69
N ALA A 88 -14.04 13.09 8.79
CA ALA A 88 -13.80 13.85 10.01
C ALA A 88 -12.45 13.56 10.69
N LYS A 89 -11.85 12.39 10.45
CA LYS A 89 -10.65 11.94 11.17
C LYS A 89 -9.63 11.26 10.26
N LEU A 90 -8.42 11.82 10.25
CA LEU A 90 -7.26 11.20 9.61
C LEU A 90 -6.69 10.12 10.54
N ASN A 91 -6.67 8.87 10.08
CA ASN A 91 -6.01 7.76 10.77
C ASN A 91 -5.62 6.67 9.76
N LEU A 92 -4.93 5.63 10.23
CA LEU A 92 -4.50 4.49 9.42
C LEU A 92 -5.64 3.87 8.60
N VAL A 93 -6.84 3.74 9.17
CA VAL A 93 -7.98 3.10 8.51
C VAL A 93 -8.53 3.99 7.40
N THR A 94 -8.73 5.27 7.66
CA THR A 94 -9.24 6.21 6.64
C THR A 94 -8.23 6.41 5.51
N LEU A 95 -6.93 6.45 5.82
CA LEU A 95 -5.86 6.45 4.81
C LEU A 95 -5.86 5.17 3.98
N ALA A 96 -5.89 3.99 4.62
CA ALA A 96 -5.89 2.72 3.89
C ALA A 96 -7.09 2.64 2.93
N ASN A 97 -8.29 3.00 3.40
CA ASN A 97 -9.50 3.01 2.58
C ASN A 97 -9.39 3.93 1.36
N GLN A 98 -8.79 5.11 1.52
CA GLN A 98 -8.53 6.00 0.38
C GLN A 98 -7.60 5.35 -0.65
N TYR A 99 -6.47 4.79 -0.22
CA TYR A 99 -5.56 4.12 -1.15
C TYR A 99 -6.20 2.89 -1.80
N TYR A 100 -7.06 2.15 -1.09
CA TYR A 100 -7.82 1.04 -1.68
C TYR A 100 -8.75 1.52 -2.78
N LYS A 101 -9.48 2.61 -2.54
CA LYS A 101 -10.37 3.21 -3.53
C LYS A 101 -9.60 3.67 -4.77
N ARG A 102 -8.46 4.33 -4.58
CA ARG A 102 -7.58 4.73 -5.70
C ARG A 102 -7.10 3.52 -6.51
N ARG A 103 -6.61 2.49 -5.83
CA ARG A 103 -6.13 1.28 -6.49
C ARG A 103 -7.24 0.51 -7.20
N MET A 104 -8.42 0.43 -6.60
CA MET A 104 -9.59 -0.19 -7.23
C MET A 104 -9.97 0.53 -8.52
N ASN A 105 -9.99 1.86 -8.50
CA ASN A 105 -10.26 2.66 -9.69
C ASN A 105 -9.18 2.45 -10.77
N GLU A 106 -7.91 2.43 -10.40
CA GLU A 106 -6.82 2.15 -11.35
C GLU A 106 -6.97 0.75 -11.98
N LEU A 107 -7.29 -0.26 -11.18
CA LEU A 107 -7.52 -1.61 -11.68
C LEU A 107 -8.71 -1.67 -12.63
N GLN A 108 -9.85 -1.13 -12.21
CA GLN A 108 -11.11 -1.22 -12.94
C GLN A 108 -11.09 -0.46 -14.26
N PHE A 109 -10.54 0.75 -14.26
CA PHE A 109 -10.66 1.67 -15.39
C PHE A 109 -9.42 1.75 -16.27
N LYS A 110 -8.27 1.19 -15.83
CA LYS A 110 -7.01 1.27 -16.59
C LYS A 110 -6.35 -0.09 -16.80
N GLU A 111 -6.03 -0.81 -15.73
CA GLU A 111 -5.23 -2.04 -15.87
C GLU A 111 -6.03 -3.20 -16.48
N ILE A 112 -7.24 -3.48 -15.99
CA ILE A 112 -8.07 -4.58 -16.50
C ILE A 112 -8.45 -4.37 -17.97
N PRO A 113 -8.95 -3.19 -18.41
CA PRO A 113 -9.26 -2.94 -19.81
C PRO A 113 -8.04 -3.15 -20.72
N ARG A 114 -6.88 -2.57 -20.37
CA ARG A 114 -5.63 -2.76 -21.11
C ARG A 114 -5.25 -4.23 -21.24
N LEU A 115 -5.38 -5.01 -20.16
CA LEU A 115 -5.05 -6.44 -20.20
C LEU A 115 -6.01 -7.21 -21.12
N LYS A 116 -7.30 -6.88 -21.13
CA LYS A 116 -8.28 -7.47 -22.06
C LYS A 116 -7.90 -7.20 -23.52
N GLU A 117 -7.51 -5.97 -23.84
CA GLU A 117 -7.06 -5.60 -25.19
C GLU A 117 -5.78 -6.35 -25.61
N LEU A 118 -4.81 -6.48 -24.71
CA LEU A 118 -3.57 -7.22 -24.97
C LEU A 118 -3.83 -8.71 -25.22
N ILE A 119 -4.71 -9.33 -24.44
CA ILE A 119 -5.10 -10.73 -24.62
C ILE A 119 -5.82 -10.90 -25.96
N ALA A 120 -6.80 -10.05 -26.27
CA ALA A 120 -7.54 -10.11 -27.54
C ALA A 120 -6.60 -9.96 -28.75
N SER A 121 -5.66 -9.01 -28.69
CA SER A 121 -4.68 -8.79 -29.75
C SER A 121 -3.73 -9.98 -29.91
N GLY A 122 -3.26 -10.57 -28.80
CA GLY A 122 -2.40 -11.74 -28.82
C GLY A 122 -3.08 -12.98 -29.41
N MET A 123 -4.36 -13.19 -29.09
CA MET A 123 -5.14 -14.30 -29.68
C MET A 123 -5.37 -14.11 -31.18
N ALA A 124 -5.67 -12.89 -31.64
CA ALA A 124 -5.82 -12.61 -33.07
C ALA A 124 -4.53 -12.88 -33.86
N VAL A 125 -3.36 -12.57 -33.29
CA VAL A 125 -2.06 -12.89 -33.90
C VAL A 125 -1.82 -14.40 -33.98
N TYR A 126 -2.16 -15.13 -32.92
CA TYR A 126 -2.04 -16.59 -32.89
C TYR A 126 -2.94 -17.26 -33.95
N GLU A 127 -4.20 -16.85 -34.06
CA GLU A 127 -5.14 -17.39 -35.06
C GLU A 127 -4.66 -17.15 -36.50
N ALA A 128 -4.07 -15.98 -36.78
CA ALA A 128 -3.51 -15.66 -38.09
C ALA A 128 -2.25 -16.50 -38.44
N HIS A 129 -1.51 -17.00 -37.45
CA HIS A 129 -0.33 -17.85 -37.67
C HIS A 129 -0.65 -19.35 -37.72
N VAL A 130 -1.80 -19.78 -37.21
CA VAL A 130 -2.21 -21.20 -37.20
C VAL A 130 -3.09 -21.55 -38.40
N THR A 131 -3.76 -20.57 -39.00
CA THR A 131 -4.66 -20.77 -40.14
C THR A 131 -4.08 -20.32 -41.49
N GLY A 132 -2.86 -19.75 -41.52
CA GLY A 132 -2.10 -19.42 -42.73
C GLY A 132 -0.90 -20.36 -42.92
#